data_AF-A0A8I6AJW3-F1
#
_entry.id   AF-A0A8I6AJW3-F1
#
_cell.length_a   1.000
_cell.length_b   1.000
_cell.length_c   1.000
_cell.angle_alpha   90.00
_cell.angle_beta   90.00
_cell.angle_gamma   90.00
#
_symmetry.space_group_name_H-M   'P 1'
#
loop_
_entity.id
_entity.type
_entity.pdbx_description
1 polymer ?
#
loop_
_entity_poly.entity_id
_entity_poly.type
_entity_poly.pdbx_seq_one_letter_code
_entity_poly.pdbx_strand_id
1 'polypeptide(L)'
;MVGRAVEHKFEGKHVSKDNWRGVVLAQVPIMKDWFYITYEKDPALYIHQLLDDYTEGNLCIIPEIPPAEVKSDVDSDILTGQCVQFTRSDGSKKIGKVIYQVPAKPSVYFIKFDGDVHIYVYNLVEKIC
;
A
#
# COMPACT_ATOMS: atom_id res chain seq x y z
N MET A 1 -12.30 3.48 -6.90
CA MET A 1 -11.84 2.90 -5.63
C MET A 1 -10.32 3.05 -5.44
N VAL A 2 -9.51 2.98 -6.51
CA VAL A 2 -8.07 3.29 -6.43
C VAL A 2 -7.80 4.62 -5.72
N GLY A 3 -6.75 4.65 -4.89
CA GLY A 3 -6.35 5.78 -4.06
C GLY A 3 -7.11 5.91 -2.74
N ARG A 4 -8.17 5.14 -2.50
CA ARG A 4 -9.05 5.32 -1.33
C ARG A 4 -8.66 4.45 -0.15
N ALA A 5 -8.81 4.97 1.07
CA ALA A 5 -8.82 4.14 2.26
C ALA A 5 -10.10 3.30 2.35
N VAL A 6 -9.96 2.08 2.88
CA VAL A 6 -11.02 1.08 2.98
C VAL A 6 -10.97 0.36 4.33
N GLU A 7 -12.11 -0.14 4.78
CA GLU A 7 -12.20 -1.20 5.78
C GLU A 7 -12.56 -2.51 5.07
N HIS A 8 -11.74 -3.54 5.25
CA HIS A 8 -11.91 -4.86 4.64
C HIS A 8 -12.17 -5.91 5.72
N LYS A 9 -13.30 -6.61 5.62
CA LYS A 9 -13.72 -7.66 6.54
C LYS A 9 -13.15 -8.99 6.07
N PHE A 10 -12.43 -9.66 6.96
CA PHE A 10 -12.03 -11.05 6.76
C PHE A 10 -12.72 -11.92 7.81
N GLU A 11 -13.14 -13.12 7.39
CA GLU A 11 -13.65 -14.11 8.33
C GLU A 11 -12.48 -14.70 9.14
N GLY A 12 -12.45 -14.36 10.43
CA GLY A 12 -11.51 -14.97 11.37
C GLY A 12 -11.86 -16.42 11.66
N LYS A 13 -10.88 -17.20 12.12
CA LYS A 13 -11.10 -18.57 12.63
C LYS A 13 -12.07 -18.63 13.82
N HIS A 14 -12.28 -17.50 14.48
CA HIS A 14 -13.32 -17.29 15.47
C HIS A 14 -14.26 -16.23 14.90
N VAL A 15 -15.57 -16.48 14.98
CA VAL A 15 -16.71 -15.80 14.31
C VAL A 15 -16.70 -14.25 14.30
N SER A 16 -15.80 -13.59 15.03
CA SER A 16 -15.53 -12.16 14.88
C SER A 16 -14.88 -11.88 13.52
N LYS A 17 -15.61 -11.20 12.62
CA LYS A 17 -15.02 -10.58 11.43
C LYS A 17 -14.01 -9.54 11.88
N ASP A 18 -12.75 -9.71 11.49
CA ASP A 18 -11.72 -8.71 11.73
C ASP A 18 -11.82 -7.64 10.64
N ASN A 19 -11.99 -6.39 11.05
CA ASN A 19 -11.94 -5.24 10.15
C ASN A 19 -10.48 -4.80 9.98
N TRP A 20 -9.99 -4.86 8.74
CA TRP A 20 -8.65 -4.44 8.36
C TRP A 20 -8.73 -3.11 7.62
N ARG A 21 -8.15 -2.07 8.20
CA ARG A 21 -7.99 -0.79 7.53
C ARG A 21 -6.86 -0.88 6.51
N GLY A 22 -7.11 -0.44 5.29
CA GLY A 22 -6.17 -0.52 4.19
C GLY A 22 -6.37 0.58 3.16
N VAL A 23 -5.56 0.54 2.10
CA VAL A 23 -5.61 1.49 1.00
C VAL A 23 -5.52 0.76 -0.33
N VAL A 24 -6.43 1.06 -1.25
CA VAL A 24 -6.38 0.53 -2.62
C VAL A 24 -5.39 1.35 -3.43
N LEU A 25 -4.36 0.69 -3.96
CA LEU A 25 -3.16 1.35 -4.50
C LEU A 25 -3.28 1.55 -6.01
N ALA A 26 -3.63 0.50 -6.74
CA ALA A 26 -3.79 0.51 -8.19
C ALA A 26 -4.58 -0.73 -8.65
N GLN A 27 -5.03 -0.73 -9.90
CA GLN A 27 -5.57 -1.92 -10.56
C GLN A 27 -4.41 -2.77 -11.09
N VAL A 28 -4.53 -4.10 -11.06
CA VAL A 28 -3.51 -5.00 -11.59
C VAL A 28 -3.55 -4.93 -13.13
N PRO A 29 -2.43 -4.65 -13.83
CA PRO A 29 -2.45 -4.40 -15.28
C PRO A 29 -2.99 -5.55 -16.14
N ILE A 30 -2.69 -6.80 -15.77
CA ILE A 30 -3.05 -8.01 -16.54
C ILE A 30 -4.42 -8.56 -16.11
N MET A 31 -4.73 -8.47 -14.82
CA MET A 31 -5.95 -9.03 -14.23
C MET A 31 -6.90 -7.88 -13.86
N LYS A 32 -7.77 -7.49 -14.78
CA LYS A 32 -8.60 -6.28 -14.66
C LYS A 32 -9.53 -6.29 -13.44
N ASP A 33 -9.96 -7.46 -12.96
CA ASP A 33 -10.84 -7.52 -11.80
C ASP A 33 -10.08 -7.47 -10.46
N TRP A 34 -8.75 -7.43 -10.50
CA TRP A 34 -7.88 -7.47 -9.33
C TRP A 34 -7.25 -6.13 -9.04
N PHE A 35 -7.07 -5.84 -7.75
CA PHE A 35 -6.54 -4.59 -7.25
C PHE A 35 -5.38 -4.85 -6.30
N TYR A 36 -4.34 -4.01 -6.41
CA TYR A 36 -3.29 -3.90 -5.41
C TYR A 36 -3.83 -3.18 -4.17
N ILE A 37 -3.61 -3.77 -3.00
CA ILE A 37 -4.03 -3.25 -1.70
C ILE A 37 -2.97 -3.55 -0.64
N THR A 38 -2.85 -2.67 0.35
CA THR A 38 -2.05 -2.90 1.56
C THR A 38 -2.88 -2.56 2.79
N TYR A 39 -2.46 -3.03 3.96
CA TYR A 39 -3.18 -2.87 5.23
C TYR A 39 -2.31 -2.16 6.27
N GLU A 40 -2.92 -1.38 7.16
CA GLU A 40 -2.18 -0.61 8.18
C GLU A 40 -1.39 -1.50 9.14
N LYS A 41 -1.93 -2.68 9.47
CA LYS A 41 -1.31 -3.65 10.37
C LYS A 41 -0.26 -4.53 9.67
N ASP A 42 -0.29 -4.59 8.35
CA ASP A 42 0.64 -5.38 7.53
C ASP A 42 0.93 -4.64 6.21
N PRO A 43 2.12 -4.00 6.11
CA PRO A 43 2.48 -3.19 4.95
C PRO A 43 2.86 -4.04 3.72
N ALA A 44 2.63 -5.35 3.71
CA ALA A 44 2.79 -6.15 2.51
C ALA A 44 1.81 -5.72 1.39
N LEU A 45 2.21 -5.97 0.15
CA LEU A 45 1.38 -5.79 -1.04
C LEU A 45 0.53 -7.05 -1.28
N TYR A 46 -0.78 -6.87 -1.30
CA TYR A 46 -1.77 -7.91 -1.60
C TYR A 46 -2.48 -7.62 -2.92
N ILE A 47 -3.10 -8.66 -3.49
CA ILE A 47 -3.99 -8.59 -4.65
C ILE A 47 -5.34 -9.22 -4.29
N HIS A 48 -6.43 -8.52 -4.54
CA HIS A 48 -7.80 -9.01 -4.28
C HIS A 48 -8.81 -8.55 -5.33
N GLN A 49 -9.89 -9.30 -5.52
CA GLN A 49 -11.05 -8.93 -6.34
C GLN A 49 -12.02 -8.04 -5.54
N LEU A 50 -11.55 -6.84 -5.22
CA LEU A 50 -12.20 -5.94 -4.26
C LEU A 50 -13.62 -5.47 -4.67
N LEU A 51 -14.02 -5.63 -5.93
CA LEU A 51 -15.37 -5.29 -6.36
C LEU A 51 -16.40 -6.29 -5.81
N ASP A 52 -16.06 -7.57 -5.75
CA ASP A 52 -16.95 -8.60 -5.21
C ASP A 52 -17.14 -8.36 -3.71
N ASP A 53 -16.04 -8.14 -2.98
CA ASP A 53 -16.07 -7.79 -1.54
C ASP A 53 -16.89 -6.53 -1.26
N TYR A 54 -16.84 -5.53 -2.16
CA TYR A 54 -17.64 -4.31 -2.04
C TYR A 54 -19.14 -4.59 -2.24
N THR A 55 -19.49 -5.42 -3.23
CA THR A 55 -20.90 -5.80 -3.47
C THR A 55 -21.49 -6.64 -2.36
N GLU A 56 -20.70 -7.49 -1.71
CA GLU A 56 -21.11 -8.35 -0.59
C GLU A 56 -21.14 -7.60 0.77
N GLY A 57 -20.68 -6.35 0.82
CA GLY A 57 -20.57 -5.58 2.07
C GLY A 57 -19.40 -5.99 2.98
N ASN A 58 -18.46 -6.77 2.43
CA ASN A 58 -17.19 -7.14 3.06
C ASN A 58 -16.14 -6.04 2.92
N LEU A 59 -16.26 -5.14 1.95
CA LEU A 59 -15.41 -3.96 1.78
C LEU A 59 -16.21 -2.66 1.88
N CYS A 60 -15.76 -1.72 2.71
CA CYS A 60 -16.34 -0.38 2.81
C CYS A 60 -15.29 0.69 2.48
N ILE A 61 -15.63 1.67 1.65
CA ILE A 61 -14.77 2.81 1.36
C ILE A 61 -14.92 3.83 2.49
N ILE A 62 -13.81 4.19 3.13
CA ILE A 62 -13.79 5.19 4.20
C ILE A 62 -13.96 6.59 3.55
N PRO A 63 -14.89 7.44 4.04
CA PRO A 63 -14.96 8.83 3.65
C PRO A 63 -13.66 9.55 4.07
N GLU A 64 -12.93 10.06 3.09
CA GLU A 64 -11.73 10.87 3.32
C GLU A 64 -12.06 12.31 2.90
N ILE A 65 -11.62 13.28 3.71
CA ILE A 65 -11.54 14.67 3.26
C ILE A 65 -10.42 14.68 2.21
N PRO A 66 -10.64 15.20 0.99
CA PRO A 66 -9.59 15.28 -0.01
C PRO A 66 -8.38 15.95 0.64
N PRO A 67 -7.21 15.28 0.71
CA PRO A 67 -6.04 15.97 1.19
C PRO A 67 -5.81 17.16 0.25
N ALA A 68 -5.37 18.29 0.80
CA ALA A 68 -4.64 19.25 -0.02
C ALA A 68 -3.34 18.54 -0.41
N GLU A 69 -3.41 17.68 -1.42
CA GLU A 69 -2.22 17.06 -2.00
C GLU A 69 -1.45 18.21 -2.64
N VAL A 70 -0.53 18.77 -1.87
CA VAL A 70 0.63 19.45 -2.42
C VAL A 70 1.25 18.41 -3.31
N LYS A 71 1.08 18.57 -4.62
CA LYS A 71 1.90 17.86 -5.60
C LYS A 71 3.32 18.19 -5.21
N SER A 72 4.00 17.26 -4.53
CA SER A 72 5.43 17.34 -4.42
C SER A 72 5.90 17.26 -5.86
N ASP A 73 6.45 18.34 -6.38
CA ASP A 73 7.08 18.43 -7.72
C ASP A 73 8.38 17.60 -7.79
N VAL A 74 8.48 16.60 -6.90
CA VAL A 74 9.50 15.57 -6.94
C VAL A 74 9.07 14.66 -8.07
N ASP A 75 9.76 14.84 -9.20
CA ASP A 75 9.60 14.04 -10.40
C ASP A 75 9.48 12.55 -10.02
N SER A 76 8.32 12.01 -10.37
CA SER A 76 7.80 10.69 -9.99
C SER A 76 8.79 9.55 -10.23
N ASP A 77 9.75 9.77 -11.13
CA ASP A 77 10.78 8.80 -11.48
C ASP A 77 12.07 8.89 -10.64
N ILE A 78 12.30 9.94 -9.83
CA ILE A 78 13.60 10.14 -9.14
C ILE A 78 13.95 8.99 -8.19
N LEU A 79 12.96 8.48 -7.45
CA LEU A 79 13.20 7.44 -6.45
C LEU A 79 13.11 6.03 -7.01
N THR A 80 12.43 5.81 -8.13
CA THR A 80 12.32 4.47 -8.72
C THR A 80 13.70 3.98 -9.15
N GLY A 81 14.09 2.81 -8.67
CA GLY A 81 15.41 2.25 -8.93
C GLY A 81 16.45 2.54 -7.84
N GLN A 82 16.20 3.48 -6.93
CA GLN A 82 17.11 3.80 -5.83
C GLN A 82 17.19 2.66 -4.80
N CYS A 83 18.39 2.45 -4.26
CA CYS A 83 18.60 1.58 -3.11
C CYS A 83 18.14 2.28 -1.83
N VAL A 84 17.39 1.56 -1.00
CA VAL A 84 16.90 2.03 0.29
C VAL A 84 17.42 1.15 1.40
N GLN A 85 17.65 1.74 2.57
CA GLN A 85 18.03 1.03 3.78
C GLN A 85 16.97 1.21 4.85
N PHE A 86 16.35 0.12 5.28
CA PHE A 86 15.42 0.09 6.39
C PHE A 86 16.13 -0.38 7.65
N THR A 87 15.99 0.35 8.76
CA THR A 87 16.54 -0.04 10.06
C THR A 87 15.39 -0.52 10.94
N ARG A 88 15.45 -1.78 11.37
CA ARG A 88 14.47 -2.39 12.27
C ARG A 88 14.65 -1.86 13.70
N SER A 89 13.68 -2.13 14.57
CA SER A 89 13.73 -1.75 15.99
C SER A 89 14.92 -2.37 16.75
N ASP A 90 15.41 -3.53 16.32
CA ASP A 90 16.60 -4.19 16.87
C ASP A 90 17.94 -3.61 16.35
N GLY A 91 17.88 -2.57 15.50
CA GLY A 91 19.04 -1.95 14.86
C GLY A 91 19.55 -2.67 13.62
N SER A 92 19.03 -3.85 13.29
CA SER A 92 19.39 -4.55 12.06
C SER A 92 18.94 -3.77 10.83
N LYS A 93 19.72 -3.84 9.76
CA LYS A 93 19.49 -3.11 8.51
C LYS A 93 19.08 -4.08 7.40
N LYS A 94 18.03 -3.75 6.67
CA LYS A 94 17.65 -4.39 5.40
C LYS A 94 17.93 -3.44 4.25
N ILE A 95 18.56 -3.94 3.20
CA ILE A 95 18.75 -3.22 1.95
C ILE A 95 17.63 -3.66 1.00
N GLY A 96 17.07 -2.70 0.27
CA GLY A 96 16.08 -2.97 -0.74
C GLY A 96 16.12 -1.95 -1.86
N LYS A 97 15.16 -2.06 -2.77
CA LYS A 97 15.03 -1.19 -3.94
C LYS A 97 13.61 -0.68 -4.05
N VAL A 98 13.47 0.61 -4.37
CA VAL A 98 12.19 1.17 -4.80
C VAL A 98 11.90 0.65 -6.20
N ILE A 99 10.79 -0.07 -6.37
CA ILE A 99 10.45 -0.73 -7.64
C ILE A 99 9.25 -0.12 -8.35
N TYR A 100 8.43 0.67 -7.64
CA TYR A 100 7.25 1.30 -8.21
C TYR A 100 6.78 2.45 -7.32
N GLN A 101 6.33 3.54 -7.92
CA GLN A 101 5.61 4.61 -7.23
C GLN A 101 4.12 4.52 -7.56
N VAL A 102 3.26 4.69 -6.56
CA VAL A 102 1.80 4.60 -6.73
C VAL A 102 1.27 5.90 -7.32
N PRO A 103 0.73 5.92 -8.57
CA PRO A 103 0.31 7.17 -9.22
C PRO A 103 -0.82 7.89 -8.49
N ALA A 104 -1.71 7.14 -7.85
CA ALA A 104 -2.84 7.70 -7.10
C ALA A 104 -2.45 8.24 -5.72
N LYS A 105 -1.24 7.93 -5.23
CA LYS A 105 -0.68 8.39 -3.95
C LYS A 105 0.84 8.57 -4.11
N PRO A 106 1.32 9.71 -4.64
CA PRO A 106 2.73 9.89 -5.04
C PRO A 106 3.77 9.72 -3.92
N SER A 107 3.39 9.86 -2.66
CA SER A 107 4.27 9.59 -1.51
C SER A 107 4.40 8.09 -1.19
N VAL A 108 3.64 7.22 -1.85
CA VAL A 108 3.58 5.78 -1.58
C VAL A 108 4.38 5.01 -2.63
N TYR A 109 5.24 4.11 -2.15
CA TYR A 109 6.18 3.35 -2.96
C TYR A 109 6.15 1.86 -2.63
N PHE A 110 6.42 1.04 -3.63
CA PHE A 110 6.68 -0.39 -3.48
C PHE A 110 8.17 -0.62 -3.32
N ILE A 111 8.54 -1.35 -2.28
CA ILE A 111 9.92 -1.64 -1.92
C ILE A 111 10.11 -3.16 -1.88
N LYS A 112 11.12 -3.63 -2.59
CA LYS A 112 11.58 -5.02 -2.56
C LYS A 112 12.88 -5.11 -1.78
N PHE A 113 12.87 -5.80 -0.64
CA PHE A 113 14.08 -6.04 0.15
C PHE A 113 14.81 -7.30 -0.32
N ASP A 114 16.14 -7.26 -0.25
CA ASP A 114 16.99 -8.39 -0.62
C ASP A 114 16.75 -9.57 0.34
N GLY A 115 16.59 -10.77 -0.24
CA GLY A 115 16.33 -12.00 0.50
C GLY A 115 14.92 -12.14 1.09
N ASP A 116 14.03 -11.17 0.88
CA ASP A 116 12.61 -11.27 1.25
C ASP A 116 11.78 -11.68 0.03
N VAL A 117 10.69 -12.42 0.22
CA VAL A 117 9.79 -12.81 -0.88
C VAL A 117 8.70 -11.77 -1.12
N HIS A 118 8.36 -10.98 -0.11
CA HIS A 118 7.27 -10.01 -0.20
C HIS A 118 7.70 -8.71 -0.88
N ILE A 119 6.71 -7.97 -1.36
CA ILE A 119 6.81 -6.55 -1.72
C ILE A 119 6.12 -5.78 -0.61
N TYR A 120 6.75 -4.70 -0.15
CA TYR A 120 6.22 -3.87 0.92
C TYR A 120 5.82 -2.49 0.40
N VAL A 121 4.81 -1.89 1.01
CA VAL A 121 4.26 -0.59 0.66
C VAL A 121 4.58 0.39 1.77
N TYR A 122 5.32 1.44 1.44
CA TYR A 122 5.73 2.47 2.40
C TYR A 122 5.38 3.86 1.89
N ASN A 123 4.99 4.73 2.82
CA ASN A 123 4.97 6.16 2.59
C ASN A 123 6.38 6.71 2.86
N LEU A 124 7.02 7.25 1.84
CA LEU A 124 8.32 7.92 1.96
C LEU A 124 8.06 9.40 2.18
N VAL A 125 8.33 9.87 3.40
CA VAL A 125 8.33 11.29 3.75
C VAL A 125 9.78 11.76 3.87
N GLU A 126 10.09 12.91 3.28
CA GLU A 126 11.34 13.59 3.58
C GLU A 126 11.34 14.00 5.06
N LYS A 127 12.36 13.57 5.80
CA LYS A 127 12.63 14.16 7.11
C LYS A 127 13.34 15.49 6.86
N ILE A 128 12.63 16.59 7.02
CA ILE A 128 13.26 17.90 7.19
C ILE A 128 13.92 17.87 8.58
N CYS A 129 15.25 17.92 8.62
CA CYS A 129 16.02 18.16 9.84
C CYS A 129 16.10 19.64 10.15
#